data_AF-A0A7C4X7B8-F1
#
_entry.id   AF-A0A7C4X7B8-F1
#
_cell.length_a   1.000
_cell.length_b   1.000
_cell.length_c   1.000
_cell.angle_alpha   90.00
_cell.angle_beta   90.00
_cell.angle_gamma   90.00
#
_symmetry.space_group_name_H-M   'P 1'
#
loop_
_entity.id
_entity.type
_entity.pdbx_description
1 polymer ?
#
loop_
_entity_poly.entity_id
_entity_poly.type
_entity_poly.pdbx_seq_one_letter_code
_entity_poly.pdbx_strand_id
1 'polypeptide(L)'
;MRWKLRPTTEFVFALSGLLIILLGWIADLLGALTVPAEEGHGASSSLSLRLLVTFMGVGFALMGVVYEHLERFLKDGILSLRYVVGYLILADGALHLYALNDHLSEFWTAAFFATVAVVEIAAGLALPHLAMEFDPLWLWLTGFLIAAYVATRMMIVWPNTEVEVVSGLDLASKLVEVLAVLALVQLLRKERALRTRSQKADSAGTDSSHS
;
A
#
# COMPACT_ATOMS: atom_id res chain seq x y z
N MET A 1 14.22 -8.32 -26.58
CA MET A 1 14.52 -7.24 -25.62
C MET A 1 14.97 -7.88 -24.31
N ARG A 2 16.29 -7.94 -24.03
CA ARG A 2 16.82 -8.57 -22.79
C ARG A 2 16.68 -7.56 -21.65
N TRP A 3 15.78 -7.82 -20.72
CA TRP A 3 15.69 -7.08 -19.46
C TRP A 3 16.98 -7.36 -18.68
N LYS A 4 17.95 -6.45 -18.75
CA LYS A 4 19.10 -6.48 -17.84
C LYS A 4 18.61 -5.91 -16.51
N LEU A 5 18.23 -6.80 -15.60
CA LEU A 5 18.10 -6.45 -14.18
C LEU A 5 19.47 -5.91 -13.73
N ARG A 6 19.58 -4.59 -13.58
CA ARG A 6 20.70 -4.00 -12.86
C ARG A 6 20.27 -4.00 -11.39
N PRO A 7 20.90 -4.79 -10.50
CA PRO A 7 20.57 -4.74 -9.09
C PRO A 7 21.00 -3.37 -8.57
N THR A 8 20.03 -2.47 -8.40
CA THR A 8 20.22 -1.21 -7.70
C THR A 8 20.10 -1.44 -6.19
N THR A 9 20.60 -0.52 -5.38
CA THR A 9 20.48 -0.64 -3.93
C THR A 9 19.03 -0.59 -3.50
N GLU A 10 18.23 0.33 -4.08
CA GLU A 10 16.78 0.40 -3.94
C GLU A 10 16.13 -0.97 -4.21
N PHE A 11 16.50 -1.63 -5.32
CA PHE A 11 15.93 -2.93 -5.67
C PHE A 11 16.27 -4.01 -4.64
N VAL A 12 17.53 -4.09 -4.19
CA VAL A 12 17.96 -5.11 -3.21
C VAL A 12 17.26 -4.94 -1.87
N PHE A 13 17.14 -3.71 -1.39
CA PHE A 13 16.45 -3.39 -0.14
C PHE A 13 14.94 -3.60 -0.25
N ALA A 14 14.32 -3.21 -1.37
CA ALA A 14 12.91 -3.48 -1.63
C ALA A 14 12.62 -4.98 -1.67
N LEU A 15 13.45 -5.77 -2.37
CA LEU A 15 13.32 -7.22 -2.41
C LEU A 15 13.50 -7.83 -1.01
N SER A 16 14.47 -7.35 -0.24
CA SER A 16 14.69 -7.82 1.14
C SER A 16 13.50 -7.50 2.05
N GLY A 17 12.93 -6.29 1.92
CA GLY A 17 11.73 -5.88 2.64
C GLY A 17 10.51 -6.75 2.29
N LEU A 18 10.31 -7.07 1.01
CA LEU A 18 9.27 -8.00 0.58
C LEU A 18 9.48 -9.40 1.12
N LEU A 19 10.72 -9.90 1.12
CA LEU A 19 11.03 -11.21 1.70
C LEU A 19 10.71 -11.26 3.19
N ILE A 20 10.98 -10.19 3.94
CA ILE A 20 10.59 -10.07 5.36
C ILE A 20 9.06 -10.18 5.51
N ILE A 21 8.30 -9.42 4.72
CA ILE A 21 6.83 -9.45 4.73
C ILE A 21 6.31 -10.85 4.39
N LEU A 22 6.80 -11.44 3.31
CA LEU A 22 6.37 -12.76 2.84
C LEU A 22 6.70 -13.87 3.85
N LEU A 23 7.88 -13.85 4.45
CA LEU A 23 8.25 -14.83 5.47
C LEU A 23 7.39 -14.71 6.73
N GLY A 24 7.09 -13.49 7.17
CA GLY A 24 6.15 -13.25 8.27
C GLY A 24 4.74 -13.75 7.96
N TRP A 25 4.23 -13.43 6.77
CA TRP A 25 2.93 -13.89 6.31
C TRP A 25 2.86 -15.42 6.20
N ILE A 26 3.89 -16.07 5.64
CA ILE A 26 3.96 -17.55 5.55
C ILE A 26 3.99 -18.17 6.95
N ALA A 27 4.76 -17.61 7.88
CA ALA A 27 4.79 -18.11 9.26
C ALA A 27 3.41 -18.00 9.93
N ASP A 28 2.70 -16.89 9.72
CA ASP A 28 1.33 -16.69 10.20
C ASP A 28 0.33 -17.65 9.55
N LEU A 29 0.43 -17.86 8.24
CA LEU A 29 -0.40 -18.80 7.47
C LEU A 29 -0.22 -20.24 7.98
N LEU A 30 1.02 -20.67 8.20
CA LEU A 30 1.30 -21.99 8.75
C LEU A 30 0.71 -22.15 10.16
N GLY A 31 0.73 -21.10 10.98
CA GLY A 31 0.03 -21.08 12.28
C GLY A 31 -1.47 -21.26 12.12
N ALA A 32 -2.10 -20.49 11.22
CA ALA A 32 -3.53 -20.57 10.93
C ALA A 32 -3.98 -21.94 10.40
N LEU A 33 -3.10 -22.66 9.68
CA LEU A 33 -3.40 -23.99 9.13
C LEU A 33 -3.19 -25.15 10.12
N THR A 34 -2.41 -24.94 11.20
CA THR A 34 -1.96 -26.05 12.07
C THR A 34 -2.65 -26.09 13.42
N VAL A 35 -3.24 -24.99 13.89
CA VAL A 35 -3.86 -24.93 15.22
C VAL A 35 -5.38 -25.05 15.12
N PRO A 36 -6.01 -26.03 15.82
CA PRO A 36 -7.46 -26.14 15.84
C PRO A 36 -8.11 -24.87 16.40
N ALA A 37 -9.23 -24.47 15.79
CA ALA A 37 -9.95 -23.21 16.07
C ALA A 37 -10.35 -23.01 17.55
N GLU A 38 -10.44 -24.08 18.34
CA GLU A 38 -10.89 -24.02 19.74
C GLU A 38 -9.78 -23.66 20.76
N GLU A 39 -8.50 -23.78 20.40
CA GLU A 39 -7.36 -23.35 21.26
C GLU A 39 -6.87 -21.93 20.90
N GLY A 40 -7.57 -21.27 19.96
CA GLY A 40 -7.10 -20.16 19.14
C GLY A 40 -7.12 -18.75 19.75
N HIS A 41 -6.72 -18.58 21.00
CA HIS A 41 -6.29 -17.26 21.50
C HIS A 41 -4.76 -17.23 21.60
N GLY A 42 -4.08 -17.20 20.44
CA GLY A 42 -2.61 -17.04 20.37
C GLY A 42 -1.86 -17.93 19.37
N ALA A 43 -2.57 -18.61 18.47
CA ALA A 43 -2.00 -19.60 17.57
C ALA A 43 -1.65 -19.09 16.17
N SER A 44 -2.31 -18.02 15.72
CA SER A 44 -1.82 -17.11 14.69
C SER A 44 -0.96 -16.03 15.36
N SER A 45 -0.02 -15.43 14.62
CA SER A 45 0.89 -14.45 15.22
C SER A 45 0.12 -13.25 15.80
N SER A 46 0.51 -12.78 16.98
CA SER A 46 -0.15 -11.63 17.60
C SER A 46 -0.18 -10.42 16.65
N LEU A 47 -1.22 -9.60 16.73
CA LEU A 47 -1.35 -8.34 15.97
C LEU A 47 -0.04 -7.53 15.98
N SER A 48 0.63 -7.44 17.14
CA SER A 48 1.90 -6.75 17.30
C SER A 48 3.01 -7.32 16.39
N LEU A 49 3.08 -8.64 16.21
CA LEU A 49 4.06 -9.27 15.32
C LEU A 49 3.73 -9.00 13.84
N ARG A 50 2.45 -9.11 13.45
CA ARG A 50 1.99 -8.78 12.10
C ARG A 50 2.35 -7.35 11.71
N LEU A 51 2.11 -6.40 12.62
CA LEU A 51 2.48 -4.99 12.45
C LEU A 51 4.00 -4.79 12.41
N LEU A 52 4.74 -5.40 13.35
CA LEU A 52 6.20 -5.29 13.40
C LEU A 52 6.83 -5.76 12.09
N VAL A 53 6.45 -6.94 11.59
CA VAL A 53 7.03 -7.50 10.37
C VAL A 53 6.66 -6.65 9.16
N THR A 54 5.42 -6.18 9.07
CA THR A 54 4.95 -5.28 8.01
C THR A 54 5.80 -4.01 7.94
N PHE A 55 5.87 -3.26 9.04
CA PHE A 55 6.60 -2.00 9.05
C PHE A 55 8.11 -2.17 9.00
N MET A 56 8.66 -3.29 9.48
CA MET A 56 10.06 -3.65 9.30
C MET A 56 10.38 -3.87 7.82
N GLY A 57 9.56 -4.61 7.09
CA GLY A 57 9.75 -4.84 5.66
C GLY A 57 9.63 -3.55 4.83
N VAL A 58 8.62 -2.74 5.12
CA VAL A 58 8.44 -1.42 4.49
C VAL A 58 9.60 -0.48 4.82
N GLY A 59 10.07 -0.46 6.07
CA GLY A 59 11.22 0.32 6.49
C GLY A 59 12.51 -0.09 5.78
N PHE A 60 12.72 -1.40 5.58
CA PHE A 60 13.83 -1.91 4.78
C PHE A 60 13.76 -1.41 3.33
N ALA A 61 12.58 -1.47 2.69
CA ALA A 61 12.40 -0.96 1.34
C ALA A 61 12.74 0.55 1.25
N LEU A 62 12.26 1.34 2.22
CA LEU A 62 12.56 2.77 2.32
C LEU A 62 14.05 3.07 2.50
N MET A 63 14.76 2.28 3.30
CA MET A 63 16.20 2.45 3.47
C MET A 63 16.96 2.30 2.15
N GLY A 64 16.49 1.47 1.22
CA GLY A 64 17.07 1.36 -0.13
C GLY A 64 17.02 2.67 -0.90
N VAL A 65 15.85 3.32 -0.90
CA VAL A 65 15.63 4.62 -1.56
C VAL A 65 16.47 5.70 -0.92
N VAL A 66 16.47 5.76 0.41
CA VAL A 66 17.26 6.75 1.16
C VAL A 66 18.75 6.55 0.89
N TYR A 67 19.23 5.30 0.84
CA TYR A 67 20.64 5.02 0.58
C TYR A 67 21.06 5.40 -0.84
N GLU A 68 20.24 5.11 -1.85
CA GLU A 68 20.60 5.34 -3.26
C GLU A 68 20.33 6.77 -3.73
N HIS A 69 19.32 7.43 -3.15
CA HIS A 69 18.74 8.66 -3.70
C HIS A 69 18.51 9.75 -2.65
N LEU A 70 19.23 9.73 -1.50
CA LEU A 70 19.04 10.65 -0.36
C LEU A 70 18.78 12.11 -0.78
N GLU A 71 19.70 12.70 -1.55
CA GLU A 71 19.59 14.11 -1.93
C GLU A 71 18.33 14.41 -2.75
N ARG A 72 18.02 13.54 -3.72
CA ARG A 72 16.85 13.70 -4.57
C ARG A 72 15.57 13.51 -3.77
N PHE A 73 15.54 12.50 -2.91
CA PHE A 73 14.42 12.23 -2.02
C PHE A 73 14.11 13.42 -1.09
N LEU A 74 15.13 14.11 -0.57
CA LEU A 74 14.94 15.28 0.29
C LEU A 74 14.58 16.57 -0.47
N LYS A 75 15.05 16.74 -1.71
CA LYS A 75 14.84 17.96 -2.51
C LYS A 75 13.55 17.91 -3.34
N ASP A 76 13.14 16.75 -3.81
CA ASP A 76 11.96 16.56 -4.66
C ASP A 76 10.76 16.09 -3.84
N GLY A 77 10.01 17.06 -3.31
CA GLY A 77 8.85 16.79 -2.46
C GLY A 77 7.65 16.15 -3.16
N ILE A 78 7.67 15.97 -4.49
CA ILE A 78 6.70 15.12 -5.20
C ILE A 78 7.21 13.68 -5.16
N LEU A 79 8.46 13.46 -5.53
CA LEU A 79 9.06 12.13 -5.48
C LEU A 79 8.99 11.51 -4.09
N SER A 80 9.36 12.24 -3.03
CA SER A 80 9.25 11.69 -1.66
C SER A 80 7.81 11.35 -1.31
N LEU A 81 6.84 12.17 -1.74
CA LEU A 81 5.43 11.89 -1.48
C LEU A 81 4.92 10.67 -2.27
N ARG A 82 5.42 10.43 -3.49
CA ARG A 82 5.13 9.19 -4.24
C ARG A 82 5.66 7.96 -3.51
N TYR A 83 6.87 8.02 -2.95
CA TYR A 83 7.39 6.94 -2.11
C TYR A 83 6.58 6.74 -0.83
N VAL A 84 6.17 7.81 -0.15
CA VAL A 84 5.30 7.72 1.03
C VAL A 84 3.98 7.04 0.68
N VAL A 85 3.31 7.46 -0.39
CA VAL A 85 2.06 6.84 -0.85
C VAL A 85 2.30 5.37 -1.20
N GLY A 86 3.32 5.08 -2.03
CA GLY A 86 3.63 3.71 -2.44
C GLY A 86 3.88 2.80 -1.24
N TYR A 87 4.61 3.26 -0.23
CA TYR A 87 4.91 2.47 0.96
C TYR A 87 3.76 2.36 1.96
N LEU A 88 2.84 3.32 1.98
CA LEU A 88 1.57 3.14 2.71
C LEU A 88 0.69 2.09 2.04
N ILE A 89 0.58 2.10 0.70
CA ILE A 89 -0.15 1.08 -0.06
C ILE A 89 0.52 -0.30 0.10
N LEU A 90 1.86 -0.36 0.07
CA LEU A 90 2.60 -1.60 0.32
C LEU A 90 2.34 -2.15 1.74
N ALA A 91 2.34 -1.25 2.74
CA ALA A 91 2.04 -1.63 4.11
C ALA A 91 0.63 -2.19 4.22
N ASP A 92 -0.36 -1.53 3.61
CA ASP A 92 -1.74 -1.99 3.66
C ASP A 92 -1.95 -3.32 2.93
N GLY A 93 -1.34 -3.49 1.75
CA GLY A 93 -1.34 -4.77 1.04
C GLY A 93 -0.73 -5.92 1.87
N ALA A 94 0.30 -5.64 2.67
CA ALA A 94 0.85 -6.61 3.62
C ALA A 94 -0.12 -6.92 4.77
N LEU A 95 -0.89 -5.94 5.26
CA LEU A 95 -1.94 -6.18 6.26
C LEU A 95 -3.09 -6.99 5.68
N HIS A 96 -3.48 -6.74 4.42
CA HIS A 96 -4.46 -7.54 3.70
C HIS A 96 -4.01 -8.99 3.46
N LEU A 97 -2.71 -9.27 3.33
CA LEU A 97 -2.20 -10.65 3.35
C LEU A 97 -2.49 -11.36 4.68
N TYR A 98 -2.34 -10.66 5.82
CA TYR A 98 -2.72 -11.25 7.10
C TYR A 98 -4.23 -11.41 7.24
N ALA A 99 -5.02 -10.47 6.71
CA ALA A 99 -6.48 -10.58 6.69
C ALA A 99 -6.95 -11.77 5.85
N LEU A 100 -6.25 -12.12 4.77
CA LEU A 100 -6.48 -13.36 4.02
C LEU A 100 -6.37 -14.60 4.93
N ASN A 101 -5.37 -14.67 5.81
CA ASN A 101 -5.20 -15.81 6.72
C ASN A 101 -6.38 -15.92 7.71
N ASP A 102 -6.93 -14.79 8.14
CA ASP A 102 -8.06 -14.73 9.07
C ASP A 102 -9.39 -15.18 8.41
N HIS A 103 -9.48 -15.18 7.07
CA HIS A 103 -10.70 -15.52 6.32
C HIS A 103 -10.58 -16.77 5.45
N LEU A 104 -9.63 -17.67 5.72
CA LEU A 104 -9.39 -18.86 4.88
C LEU A 104 -10.61 -19.80 4.74
N SER A 105 -11.53 -19.80 5.71
CA SER A 105 -12.79 -20.55 5.66
C SER A 105 -13.84 -19.93 4.74
N GLU A 106 -13.67 -18.67 4.34
CA GLU A 106 -14.61 -17.90 3.54
C GLU A 106 -14.05 -17.64 2.15
N PHE A 107 -14.38 -18.53 1.21
CA PHE A 107 -13.80 -18.52 -0.14
C PHE A 107 -13.76 -17.13 -0.80
N TRP A 108 -14.88 -16.40 -0.79
CA TRP A 108 -14.98 -15.12 -1.46
C TRP A 108 -14.21 -14.01 -0.75
N THR A 109 -14.25 -13.98 0.59
CA THR A 109 -13.52 -13.01 1.40
C THR A 109 -12.01 -13.23 1.28
N ALA A 110 -11.57 -14.49 1.33
CA ALA A 110 -10.19 -14.87 1.06
C ALA A 110 -9.74 -14.46 -0.35
N ALA A 111 -10.55 -14.75 -1.38
CA ALA A 111 -10.22 -14.37 -2.76
C ALA A 111 -10.09 -12.85 -2.94
N PHE A 112 -10.96 -12.08 -2.28
CA PHE A 112 -10.89 -10.62 -2.27
C PHE A 112 -9.57 -10.13 -1.67
N PHE A 113 -9.23 -10.56 -0.45
CA PHE A 113 -8.00 -10.14 0.21
C PHE A 113 -6.75 -10.60 -0.55
N ALA A 114 -6.73 -11.82 -1.07
CA ALA A 114 -5.62 -12.31 -1.89
C ALA A 114 -5.40 -11.43 -3.13
N THR A 115 -6.48 -11.00 -3.79
CA THR A 115 -6.40 -10.15 -4.97
C THR A 115 -5.95 -8.74 -4.62
N VAL A 116 -6.60 -8.11 -3.63
CA VAL A 116 -6.31 -6.74 -3.20
C VAL A 116 -4.87 -6.64 -2.68
N ALA A 117 -4.45 -7.56 -1.82
CA ALA A 117 -3.10 -7.58 -1.26
C ALA A 117 -2.01 -7.64 -2.35
N VAL A 118 -2.16 -8.53 -3.34
CA VAL A 118 -1.20 -8.65 -4.44
C VAL A 118 -1.17 -7.38 -5.29
N VAL A 119 -2.34 -6.81 -5.59
CA VAL A 119 -2.44 -5.55 -6.33
C VAL A 119 -1.75 -4.41 -5.58
N GLU A 120 -2.01 -4.27 -4.28
CA GLU A 120 -1.42 -3.21 -3.45
C GLU A 120 0.07 -3.38 -3.23
N ILE A 121 0.56 -4.60 -3.03
CA ILE A 121 2.01 -4.86 -2.94
C ILE A 121 2.70 -4.47 -4.26
N ALA A 122 2.15 -4.91 -5.40
CA ALA A 122 2.70 -4.56 -6.70
C ALA A 122 2.63 -3.05 -6.96
N ALA A 123 1.50 -2.43 -6.63
CA ALA A 123 1.28 -0.99 -6.75
C ALA A 123 2.25 -0.20 -5.88
N GLY A 124 2.41 -0.58 -4.62
CA GLY A 124 3.23 0.14 -3.65
C GLY A 124 4.70 0.22 -4.06
N LEU A 125 5.21 -0.83 -4.70
CA LEU A 125 6.56 -0.85 -5.29
C LEU A 125 6.65 -0.07 -6.60
N ALA A 126 5.59 -0.12 -7.42
CA ALA A 126 5.59 0.48 -8.75
C ALA A 126 5.29 1.98 -8.74
N LEU A 127 4.48 2.47 -7.79
CA LEU A 127 3.93 3.83 -7.78
C LEU A 127 4.98 4.94 -7.92
N PRO A 128 6.15 4.89 -7.26
CA PRO A 128 7.21 5.89 -7.45
C PRO A 128 7.66 6.02 -8.91
N HIS A 129 7.49 4.97 -9.71
CA HIS A 129 7.95 4.81 -11.08
C HIS A 129 6.81 4.85 -12.12
N LEU A 130 5.55 4.80 -11.67
CA LEU A 130 4.37 4.88 -12.55
C LEU A 130 4.07 6.32 -12.99
N ALA A 131 3.35 6.44 -14.10
CA ALA A 131 2.84 7.73 -14.57
C ALA A 131 1.80 8.31 -13.58
N MET A 132 1.85 9.62 -13.40
CA MET A 132 1.00 10.37 -12.44
C MET A 132 -0.49 10.33 -12.81
N GLU A 133 -0.84 9.92 -14.04
CA GLU A 133 -2.23 9.75 -14.48
C GLU A 133 -2.97 8.64 -13.74
N PHE A 134 -2.24 7.71 -13.11
CA PHE A 134 -2.83 6.62 -12.32
C PHE A 134 -3.09 6.98 -10.85
N ASP A 135 -2.59 8.12 -10.36
CA ASP A 135 -2.74 8.50 -8.95
C ASP A 135 -4.22 8.67 -8.51
N PRO A 136 -5.15 9.19 -9.35
CA PRO A 136 -6.57 9.20 -9.03
C PRO A 136 -7.19 7.80 -8.92
N LEU A 137 -6.68 6.82 -9.68
CA LEU A 137 -7.15 5.44 -9.60
C LEU A 137 -6.81 4.82 -8.24
N TRP A 138 -5.59 5.08 -7.74
CA TRP A 138 -5.19 4.63 -6.41
C TRP A 138 -6.02 5.29 -5.30
N LEU A 139 -6.31 6.59 -5.43
CA LEU A 139 -7.20 7.28 -4.49
C LEU A 139 -8.61 6.67 -4.49
N TRP A 140 -9.15 6.36 -5.67
CA TRP A 140 -10.45 5.72 -5.79
C TRP A 140 -10.45 4.30 -5.18
N LEU A 141 -9.42 3.50 -5.45
CA LEU A 141 -9.28 2.15 -4.88
C LEU A 141 -9.22 2.20 -3.36
N THR A 142 -8.33 3.01 -2.78
CA THR A 142 -8.22 3.14 -1.32
C THR A 142 -9.51 3.65 -0.70
N GLY A 143 -10.16 4.64 -1.32
CA GLY A 143 -11.48 5.12 -0.87
C GLY A 143 -12.56 4.04 -0.94
N PHE A 144 -12.55 3.20 -1.97
CA PHE A 144 -13.44 2.05 -2.10
C PHE A 144 -13.21 1.02 -0.99
N LEU A 145 -11.95 0.70 -0.63
CA LEU A 145 -11.63 -0.26 0.43
C LEU A 145 -12.08 0.24 1.81
N ILE A 146 -11.96 1.54 2.08
CA ILE A 146 -12.53 2.16 3.29
C ILE A 146 -14.05 2.03 3.29
N ALA A 147 -14.70 2.35 2.15
CA ALA A 147 -16.16 2.27 2.05
C ALA A 147 -16.69 0.84 2.18
N ALA A 148 -16.02 -0.15 1.59
CA ALA A 148 -16.34 -1.57 1.70
C ALA A 148 -16.20 -2.05 3.15
N TYR A 149 -15.16 -1.62 3.85
CA TYR A 149 -15.01 -1.87 5.28
C TYR A 149 -16.20 -1.30 6.08
N VAL A 150 -16.55 -0.04 5.87
CA VAL A 150 -17.70 0.56 6.57
C VAL A 150 -19.00 -0.20 6.26
N ALA A 151 -19.24 -0.55 4.99
CA ALA A 151 -20.44 -1.26 4.58
C ALA A 151 -20.58 -2.63 5.28
N THR A 152 -19.50 -3.42 5.30
CA THR A 152 -19.49 -4.75 5.92
C THR A 152 -19.66 -4.72 7.44
N ARG A 153 -19.31 -3.60 8.10
CA ARG A 153 -19.49 -3.39 9.56
C ARG A 153 -20.86 -2.80 9.92
N MET A 154 -21.61 -2.30 8.95
CA MET A 154 -22.94 -1.69 9.17
C MET A 154 -24.08 -2.61 8.77
N MET A 155 -23.86 -3.50 7.80
CA MET A 155 -24.90 -4.37 7.25
C MET A 155 -24.30 -5.64 6.65
N ILE A 156 -25.17 -6.63 6.44
CA ILE A 156 -24.80 -7.86 5.75
C ILE A 156 -24.60 -7.52 4.27
N VAL A 157 -23.37 -7.68 3.79
CA VAL A 157 -23.00 -7.48 2.39
C VAL A 157 -22.68 -8.84 1.81
N TRP A 158 -23.38 -9.23 0.73
CA TRP A 158 -23.08 -10.49 0.04
C TRP A 158 -21.60 -10.53 -0.37
N PRO A 159 -20.89 -11.65 -0.14
CA PRO A 159 -21.39 -12.98 0.20
C PRO A 159 -21.44 -13.31 1.70
N ASN A 160 -21.18 -12.35 2.57
CA ASN A 160 -21.13 -12.57 4.01
C ASN A 160 -22.55 -12.86 4.51
N THR A 161 -22.66 -13.73 5.52
CA THR A 161 -23.95 -14.12 6.11
C THR A 161 -24.27 -13.35 7.39
N GLU A 162 -23.29 -12.61 7.90
CA GLU A 162 -23.37 -11.80 9.11
C GLU A 162 -22.65 -10.46 8.91
N VAL A 163 -22.82 -9.56 9.88
CA VAL A 163 -22.10 -8.28 9.93
C VAL A 163 -20.70 -8.55 10.43
N GLU A 164 -19.70 -8.00 9.73
CA GLU A 164 -18.29 -8.19 10.08
C GLU A 164 -17.95 -7.59 11.44
N VAL A 165 -17.18 -8.34 12.22
CA VAL A 165 -16.66 -7.87 13.50
C VAL A 165 -15.49 -6.93 13.25
N VAL A 166 -15.30 -5.94 14.13
CA VAL A 166 -14.13 -5.06 14.10
C VAL A 166 -12.95 -5.78 14.75
N SER A 167 -11.95 -6.10 13.95
CA SER A 167 -10.68 -6.64 14.41
C SER A 167 -9.63 -5.54 14.60
N GLY A 168 -8.61 -5.80 15.43
CA GLY A 168 -7.48 -4.88 15.60
C GLY A 168 -6.62 -4.75 14.33
N LEU A 169 -6.56 -5.80 13.51
CA LEU A 169 -5.88 -5.77 12.21
C LEU A 169 -6.63 -4.84 11.25
N ASP A 170 -7.96 -4.89 11.24
CA ASP A 170 -8.78 -4.03 10.38
C ASP A 170 -8.55 -2.57 10.72
N LEU A 171 -8.59 -2.21 12.01
CA LEU A 171 -8.37 -0.84 12.46
C LEU A 171 -6.97 -0.33 12.06
N ALA A 172 -5.95 -1.19 12.15
CA ALA A 172 -4.60 -0.85 11.72
C ALA A 172 -4.52 -0.60 10.21
N SER A 173 -5.12 -1.49 9.40
CA SER A 173 -5.23 -1.31 7.95
C SER A 173 -5.97 -0.02 7.59
N LYS A 174 -7.14 0.24 8.19
CA LYS A 174 -7.91 1.47 7.91
C LYS A 174 -7.14 2.74 8.30
N LEU A 175 -6.32 2.70 9.36
CA LEU A 175 -5.44 3.82 9.68
C LEU A 175 -4.41 4.06 8.57
N VAL A 176 -3.80 3.00 8.04
CA VAL A 176 -2.85 3.09 6.92
C VAL A 176 -3.54 3.61 5.65
N GLU A 177 -4.73 3.11 5.32
CA GLU A 177 -5.54 3.58 4.19
C GLU A 177 -5.89 5.06 4.31
N VAL A 178 -6.31 5.53 5.49
CA VAL A 178 -6.60 6.96 5.72
C VAL A 178 -5.34 7.81 5.51
N LEU A 179 -4.19 7.37 6.01
CA LEU A 179 -2.92 8.06 5.77
C LEU A 179 -2.57 8.07 4.27
N ALA A 180 -2.81 6.96 3.56
CA ALA A 180 -2.59 6.86 2.12
C ALA A 180 -3.49 7.84 1.35
N VAL A 181 -4.77 7.93 1.70
CA VAL A 181 -5.73 8.91 1.14
C VAL A 181 -5.23 10.33 1.35
N LEU A 182 -4.81 10.67 2.58
CA LEU A 182 -4.30 12.01 2.89
C LEU A 182 -3.05 12.34 2.06
N ALA A 183 -2.12 11.37 1.92
CA ALA A 183 -0.91 11.53 1.12
C ALA A 183 -1.21 11.65 -0.38
N LEU A 184 -2.13 10.84 -0.92
CA LEU A 184 -2.60 10.90 -2.31
C LEU A 184 -3.29 12.22 -2.63
N VAL A 185 -4.16 12.70 -1.75
CA VAL A 185 -4.81 14.01 -1.91
C VAL A 185 -3.76 15.12 -1.92
N GLN A 186 -2.75 15.06 -1.05
CA GLN A 186 -1.66 16.02 -1.07
C GLN A 186 -0.83 15.93 -2.36
N LEU A 187 -0.58 14.72 -2.86
CA LEU A 187 0.14 14.48 -4.11
C LEU A 187 -0.60 15.15 -5.27
N LEU A 188 -1.87 14.77 -5.49
CA LEU A 188 -2.71 15.32 -6.56
C LEU A 188 -2.84 16.85 -6.49
N ARG A 189 -2.87 17.44 -5.28
CA ARG A 189 -2.88 18.90 -5.10
C ARG A 189 -1.57 19.53 -5.58
N LYS A 190 -0.41 18.97 -5.21
CA LYS A 190 0.90 19.46 -5.67
C LYS A 190 1.04 19.36 -7.19
N GLU A 191 0.59 18.26 -7.77
CA GLU A 191 0.63 18.05 -9.22
C GLU A 191 -0.21 19.07 -9.98
N ARG A 192 -1.43 19.33 -9.49
CA ARG A 192 -2.31 20.35 -10.08
C ARG A 192 -1.67 21.74 -10.01
N ALA A 193 -1.03 22.08 -8.90
CA ALA A 193 -0.34 23.36 -8.74
C ALA A 193 0.81 23.52 -9.73
N LEU A 194 1.60 22.47 -9.96
CA LEU A 194 2.68 22.48 -10.97
C LEU A 194 2.15 22.65 -12.39
N ARG A 195 1.13 21.88 -12.78
CA ARG A 195 0.50 21.98 -14.11
C ARG A 195 -0.02 23.40 -14.37
N THR A 196 -0.69 23.98 -13.38
CA THR A 196 -1.22 25.36 -13.46
C THR A 196 -0.11 26.38 -13.62
N ARG A 197 1.02 26.22 -12.91
CA ARG A 197 2.17 27.13 -13.02
C ARG A 197 2.86 27.03 -14.39
N SER A 198 3.01 25.82 -14.92
CA SER A 198 3.60 25.61 -16.25
C SER A 198 2.75 26.27 -17.33
N GLN A 199 1.43 26.04 -17.32
CA GLN A 199 0.51 26.64 -18.29
C GLN A 199 0.57 28.17 -18.28
N LYS A 200 0.67 28.80 -17.10
CA LYS A 200 0.81 30.25 -16.98
C LYS A 200 2.15 30.78 -17.53
N ALA A 201 3.23 30.05 -17.33
CA ALA A 201 4.55 30.42 -17.86
C ALA A 201 4.56 30.33 -19.39
N ASP A 202 3.98 29.28 -19.95
CA ASP A 202 3.88 29.08 -21.40
C ASP A 202 3.04 30.18 -22.07
N SER A 203 1.90 30.55 -21.49
CA SER A 203 1.07 31.65 -22.00
C SER A 203 1.76 33.01 -21.95
N ALA A 204 2.57 33.26 -20.91
CA ALA A 204 3.32 34.52 -20.79
C ALA A 204 4.51 34.59 -21.76
N GLY A 205 5.11 33.45 -22.11
CA GLY A 205 6.17 33.36 -23.10
C GLY A 205 5.68 33.68 -24.52
N THR A 206 4.50 33.18 -24.90
CA THR A 206 3.90 33.41 -26.22
C THR A 206 3.47 34.85 -26.49
N ASP A 207 3.07 35.60 -25.44
CA ASP A 207 2.70 37.02 -25.59
C ASP A 207 3.94 37.91 -25.82
N SER A 208 5.13 37.48 -25.37
CA SER A 208 6.38 38.24 -25.51
C SER A 208 7.10 38.05 -26.86
N SER A 209 6.70 37.08 -27.67
CA SER A 209 7.27 36.80 -29.00
C SER A 209 6.55 37.49 -30.16
N HIS A 210 5.51 38.28 -29.88
CA HIS A 210 4.71 39.01 -30.88
C HIS A 210 4.74 40.55 -30.72
N SER A 211 5.59 41.05 -29.82
CA SER A 211 5.87 42.49 -29.61
C SER A 211 7.26 42.85 -30.13
#